data_AF-A0A2A5NRU8-F1
#
_entry.id   AF-A0A2A5NRU8-F1
#
_cell.length_a   1.000
_cell.length_b   1.000
_cell.length_c   1.000
_cell.angle_alpha   90.00
_cell.angle_beta   90.00
_cell.angle_gamma   90.00
#
_symmetry.space_group_name_H-M   'P 1'
#
loop_
_entity.id
_entity.type
_entity.pdbx_description
1 polymer ?
#
loop_
_entity_poly.entity_id
_entity_poly.type
_entity_poly.pdbx_seq_one_letter_code
_entity_poly.pdbx_strand_id
1 'polypeptide(L)'
;MGKNWTFDYQGATGTFKLAGDQTDPAVAAIEQARASVNGEAVTLVPVTIDNTNGTEPLNMYSITVITKDGQQIDSVDLADYFSSWRDAAGDDAEKYNALIDTESKYAMFDLAKGAKGTAIVAFPSPVTSAWRVTVMPAGGFDEVEATAT
;
A
#
# COMPACT_ATOMS: atom_id res chain seq x y z
N MET A 1 14.33 -6.61 -12.89
CA MET A 1 13.36 -5.55 -12.55
C MET A 1 12.02 -6.22 -12.35
N GLY A 2 11.32 -5.92 -11.26
CA GLY A 2 10.08 -6.61 -10.86
C GLY A 2 8.98 -6.49 -11.93
N LYS A 3 8.16 -7.54 -12.08
CA LYS A 3 6.99 -7.56 -12.96
C LYS A 3 5.97 -6.51 -12.50
N ASN A 4 5.28 -5.90 -13.45
CA ASN A 4 4.11 -5.08 -13.12
C ASN A 4 2.93 -6.01 -12.88
N TRP A 5 2.06 -5.65 -11.95
CA TRP A 5 0.81 -6.32 -11.68
C TRP A 5 -0.33 -5.36 -11.95
N THR A 6 -1.35 -5.86 -12.64
CA THR A 6 -2.52 -5.06 -13.04
C THR A 6 -3.80 -5.76 -12.62
N PHE A 7 -4.77 -4.99 -12.13
CA PHE A 7 -6.12 -5.49 -11.87
C PHE A 7 -7.17 -4.56 -12.50
N ASP A 8 -8.32 -5.14 -12.81
CA ASP A 8 -9.51 -4.45 -13.28
C ASP A 8 -10.63 -4.68 -12.26
N TYR A 9 -11.35 -3.62 -11.90
CA TYR A 9 -12.50 -3.71 -11.00
C TYR A 9 -13.55 -2.68 -11.37
N GLN A 10 -14.70 -3.15 -11.85
CA GLN A 10 -15.86 -2.31 -12.17
C GLN A 10 -15.55 -1.03 -12.98
N GLY A 11 -14.65 -1.13 -13.96
CA GLY A 11 -14.24 0.00 -14.81
C GLY A 11 -13.01 0.77 -14.30
N ALA A 12 -12.57 0.52 -13.08
CA ALA A 12 -11.28 1.00 -12.57
C ALA A 12 -10.14 0.05 -12.95
N THR A 13 -8.94 0.61 -13.09
CA THR A 13 -7.71 -0.16 -13.26
C THR A 13 -6.69 0.22 -12.19
N GLY A 14 -5.91 -0.75 -11.73
CA GLY A 14 -4.79 -0.48 -10.84
C GLY A 14 -3.51 -1.16 -11.33
N THR A 15 -2.36 -0.53 -11.09
CA THR A 15 -1.05 -1.02 -11.47
C THR A 15 -0.05 -0.86 -10.33
N PHE A 16 0.76 -1.89 -10.07
CA PHE A 16 1.76 -1.87 -9.00
C PHE A 16 2.93 -2.83 -9.25
N LYS A 17 3.97 -2.73 -8.42
CA LYS A 17 5.09 -3.68 -8.37
C LYS A 17 5.24 -4.19 -6.94
N LEU A 18 5.20 -5.50 -6.76
CA LEU A 18 5.36 -6.13 -5.43
C LEU A 18 6.72 -5.86 -4.76
N ALA A 19 7.75 -5.55 -5.56
CA ALA A 19 9.06 -5.16 -5.03
C ALA A 19 9.08 -3.75 -4.41
N GLY A 20 7.96 -3.02 -4.47
CA GLY A 20 7.86 -1.61 -4.10
C GLY A 20 8.48 -0.68 -5.15
N ASP A 21 8.38 0.62 -4.88
CA ASP A 21 9.05 1.66 -5.67
C ASP A 21 9.57 2.77 -4.75
N GLN A 22 10.86 2.72 -4.44
CA GLN A 22 11.54 3.71 -3.59
C GLN A 22 11.67 5.09 -4.26
N THR A 23 11.34 5.21 -5.54
CA THR A 23 11.33 6.49 -6.26
C THR A 23 9.97 7.20 -6.16
N ASP A 24 8.94 6.51 -5.66
CA ASP A 24 7.64 7.13 -5.42
C ASP A 24 7.73 8.17 -4.28
N PRO A 25 7.27 9.42 -4.48
CA PRO A 25 7.35 10.47 -3.47
C PRO A 25 6.62 10.15 -2.16
N ALA A 26 5.51 9.40 -2.21
CA ALA A 26 4.80 8.97 -1.00
C ALA A 26 5.60 7.92 -0.23
N VAL A 27 6.19 6.96 -0.94
CA VAL A 27 7.11 5.97 -0.34
C VAL A 27 8.29 6.67 0.34
N ALA A 28 8.93 7.63 -0.35
CA ALA A 28 10.04 8.37 0.21
C ALA A 28 9.66 9.17 1.46
N ALA A 29 8.48 9.80 1.48
CA ALA A 29 7.99 10.55 2.64
C ALA A 29 7.71 9.64 3.84
N ILE A 30 7.08 8.48 3.62
CA ILE A 30 6.84 7.49 4.67
C ILE A 30 8.16 6.95 5.23
N GLU A 31 9.11 6.59 4.36
CA GLU A 31 10.43 6.11 4.78
C GLU A 31 11.22 7.14 5.57
N GLN A 32 11.13 8.42 5.18
CA GLN A 32 11.74 9.52 5.94
C GLN A 32 11.12 9.66 7.33
N ALA A 33 9.79 9.61 7.44
CA ALA A 33 9.08 9.69 8.72
C ALA A 33 9.46 8.52 9.64
N ARG A 34 9.43 7.28 9.11
CA ARG A 34 9.89 6.07 9.82
C ARG A 34 11.33 6.21 10.31
N ALA A 35 12.25 6.62 9.43
CA ALA A 35 13.67 6.72 9.75
C ALA A 35 13.96 7.74 10.86
N SER A 36 13.14 8.79 11.00
CA SER A 36 13.32 9.83 12.04
C SER A 36 13.23 9.29 13.48
N VAL A 37 12.58 8.14 13.66
CA VAL A 37 12.37 7.44 14.95
C VAL A 37 13.00 6.05 14.97
N ASN A 38 13.80 5.68 13.96
CA ASN A 38 14.31 4.31 13.77
C ASN A 38 13.19 3.24 13.80
N GLY A 39 12.03 3.58 13.23
CA GLY A 39 10.86 2.69 13.19
C GLY A 39 11.12 1.42 12.39
N GLU A 40 10.39 0.35 12.72
CA GLU A 40 10.44 -0.94 12.02
C GLU A 40 10.15 -0.76 10.52
N ALA A 41 10.99 -1.38 9.68
CA ALA A 41 10.88 -1.27 8.24
C ALA A 41 9.77 -2.15 7.67
N VAL A 42 9.09 -1.65 6.65
CA VAL A 42 8.07 -2.38 5.88
C VAL A 42 8.37 -2.28 4.39
N THR A 43 7.80 -3.18 3.61
CA THR A 43 7.81 -3.05 2.15
C THR A 43 6.59 -2.26 1.70
N LEU A 44 6.83 -1.06 1.18
CA LEU A 44 5.78 -0.17 0.67
C LEU A 44 5.58 -0.38 -0.83
N VAL A 45 4.35 -0.69 -1.22
CA VAL A 45 3.91 -0.93 -2.59
C VAL A 45 2.95 0.18 -3.00
N PRO A 46 3.43 1.17 -3.79
CA PRO A 46 2.54 2.16 -4.37
C PRO A 46 1.70 1.50 -5.48
N VAL A 47 0.39 1.73 -5.42
CA VAL A 47 -0.60 1.24 -6.37
C VAL A 47 -1.21 2.43 -7.08
N THR A 48 -0.84 2.62 -8.34
CA THR A 48 -1.44 3.67 -9.19
C THR A 48 -2.80 3.20 -9.66
N ILE A 49 -3.83 4.01 -9.43
CA ILE A 49 -5.22 3.67 -9.70
C ILE A 49 -5.85 4.71 -10.61
N ASP A 50 -6.49 4.22 -11.66
CA ASP A 50 -7.34 4.99 -12.54
C ASP A 50 -8.80 4.56 -12.34
N ASN A 51 -9.55 5.37 -11.60
CA ASN A 51 -10.97 5.19 -11.34
C ASN A 51 -11.82 6.14 -12.20
N THR A 52 -11.30 6.68 -13.31
CA THR A 52 -12.06 7.66 -14.11
C THR A 52 -13.30 7.07 -14.77
N ASN A 53 -13.27 5.76 -15.07
CA ASN A 53 -14.39 5.02 -15.64
C ASN A 53 -15.07 4.10 -14.62
N GLY A 54 -14.62 4.10 -13.35
CA GLY A 54 -15.18 3.18 -12.37
C GLY A 54 -16.50 3.67 -11.78
N THR A 55 -17.29 2.72 -11.30
CA THR A 55 -18.65 2.98 -10.82
C THR A 55 -18.75 3.20 -9.31
N GLU A 56 -17.72 2.80 -8.56
CA GLU A 56 -17.68 2.79 -7.09
C GLU A 56 -16.42 3.50 -6.55
N PRO A 57 -16.44 3.99 -5.30
CA PRO A 57 -15.23 4.44 -4.62
C PRO A 57 -14.29 3.26 -4.30
N LEU A 58 -13.00 3.53 -4.20
CA LEU A 58 -11.96 2.52 -3.94
C LEU A 58 -11.14 2.90 -2.71
N ASN A 59 -10.84 1.92 -1.85
CA ASN A 59 -10.05 2.12 -0.64
C ASN A 59 -8.80 1.24 -0.57
N MET A 60 -8.60 0.33 -1.53
CA MET A 60 -7.46 -0.59 -1.56
C MET A 60 -7.24 -1.33 -0.25
N TYR A 61 -8.29 -2.00 0.20
CA TYR A 61 -8.34 -2.67 1.49
C TYR A 61 -7.17 -3.63 1.74
N SER A 62 -6.80 -4.47 0.75
CA SER A 62 -5.67 -5.38 0.89
C SER A 62 -5.12 -5.89 -0.44
N ILE A 63 -3.90 -6.42 -0.38
CA ILE A 63 -3.30 -7.27 -1.42
C ILE A 63 -2.84 -8.56 -0.74
N THR A 64 -3.23 -9.70 -1.30
CA THR A 64 -2.78 -11.02 -0.86
C THR A 64 -1.91 -11.66 -1.93
N VAL A 65 -0.79 -12.24 -1.51
CA VAL A 65 0.17 -12.91 -2.40
C VAL A 65 0.32 -14.36 -1.99
N ILE A 66 0.12 -15.27 -2.94
CA ILE A 66 0.57 -16.66 -2.82
C ILE A 66 1.93 -16.76 -3.50
N THR A 67 2.96 -17.13 -2.75
CA THR A 67 4.33 -17.31 -3.25
C THR A 67 4.47 -18.60 -4.06
N LYS A 68 5.60 -18.77 -4.76
CA LYS A 68 5.82 -19.97 -5.59
C LYS A 68 6.00 -21.26 -4.79
N ASP A 69 6.39 -21.16 -3.53
CA ASP A 69 6.48 -22.25 -2.56
C ASP A 69 5.19 -22.47 -1.77
N GLY A 70 4.12 -21.71 -2.08
CA GLY A 70 2.77 -21.92 -1.53
C GLY A 70 2.49 -21.21 -0.20
N GLN A 71 3.37 -20.32 0.24
CA GLN A 71 3.12 -19.45 1.40
C GLN A 71 2.16 -18.32 0.99
N GLN A 72 1.21 -18.01 1.87
CA GLN A 72 0.40 -16.80 1.77
C GLN A 72 1.07 -15.65 2.53
N ILE A 73 1.13 -14.49 1.90
CA ILE A 73 1.61 -13.23 2.47
C ILE A 73 0.50 -12.21 2.26
N ASP A 74 -0.05 -11.71 3.36
CA ASP A 74 -1.07 -10.67 3.36
C ASP A 74 -0.42 -9.30 3.55
N SER A 75 -1.00 -8.28 2.91
CA SER A 75 -0.69 -6.90 3.26
C SER A 75 -1.15 -6.59 4.68
N VAL A 76 -0.49 -5.61 5.30
CA VAL A 76 -0.77 -5.14 6.66
C VAL A 76 -1.30 -3.72 6.64
N ASP A 77 -2.04 -3.35 7.67
CA ASP A 77 -2.48 -1.97 7.84
C ASP A 77 -1.27 -1.08 8.14
N LEU A 78 -1.04 -0.08 7.28
CA LEU A 78 0.06 0.85 7.45
C LEU A 78 -0.14 1.74 8.69
N ALA A 79 -1.39 1.98 9.11
CA ALA A 79 -1.71 2.74 10.31
C ALA A 79 -1.19 2.05 11.59
N ASP A 80 -1.17 0.71 11.62
CA ASP A 80 -0.60 -0.05 12.75
C ASP A 80 0.91 0.22 12.90
N TYR A 81 1.64 0.30 11.77
CA TYR A 81 3.06 0.63 11.79
C TYR A 81 3.30 2.08 12.19
N PHE A 82 2.50 3.03 11.66
CA PHE A 82 2.55 4.41 12.13
C PHE A 82 2.28 4.53 13.63
N SER A 83 1.38 3.73 14.19
CA SER A 83 1.17 3.68 15.64
C SER A 83 2.44 3.26 16.38
N SER A 84 3.11 2.19 15.94
CA SER A 84 4.36 1.75 16.54
C SER A 84 5.49 2.80 16.42
N TRP A 85 5.54 3.53 15.31
CA TRP A 85 6.52 4.58 15.09
C TRP A 85 6.25 5.81 15.94
N ARG A 86 4.97 6.14 16.18
CA ARG A 86 4.57 7.19 17.12
C ARG A 86 4.97 6.85 18.54
N ASP A 87 4.79 5.60 18.96
CA ASP A 87 5.27 5.15 20.27
C ASP A 87 6.79 5.29 20.39
N ALA A 88 7.53 5.01 19.31
CA ALA A 88 8.99 5.17 19.25
C ALA A 88 9.44 6.64 19.28
N ALA A 89 8.59 7.60 18.90
CA ALA A 89 8.88 9.03 19.05
C ALA A 89 8.94 9.46 20.53
N GLY A 90 8.24 8.76 21.42
CA GLY A 90 8.14 9.11 22.83
C GLY A 90 7.58 10.53 23.02
N ASP A 91 8.28 11.35 23.83
CA ASP A 91 7.88 12.72 24.13
C ASP A 91 8.33 13.75 23.06
N ASP A 92 8.95 13.32 21.96
CA ASP A 92 9.34 14.20 20.86
C ASP A 92 8.10 14.61 20.03
N ALA A 93 7.46 15.70 20.46
CA ALA A 93 6.24 16.21 19.84
C ALA A 93 6.41 16.58 18.35
N GLU A 94 7.60 16.99 17.92
CA GLU A 94 7.85 17.33 16.51
C GLU A 94 7.80 16.07 15.65
N LYS A 95 8.51 15.01 16.05
CA LYS A 95 8.48 13.73 15.34
C LYS A 95 7.13 13.05 15.40
N TYR A 96 6.47 13.10 16.55
CA TYR A 96 5.14 12.53 16.73
C TYR A 96 4.11 13.18 15.80
N ASN A 97 4.10 14.52 15.72
CA ASN A 97 3.20 15.24 14.83
C ASN A 97 3.56 15.01 13.35
N ALA A 98 4.84 14.96 13.00
CA ALA A 98 5.27 14.63 11.64
C ALA A 98 4.79 13.23 11.19
N LEU A 99 4.77 12.26 12.11
CA LEU A 99 4.21 10.93 11.85
C LEU A 99 2.70 10.96 11.63
N ILE A 100 1.94 11.73 12.43
CA ILE A 100 0.49 11.92 12.23
C ILE A 100 0.21 12.57 10.86
N ASP A 101 0.96 13.62 10.52
CA ASP A 101 0.78 14.33 9.25
C ASP A 101 1.05 13.40 8.06
N THR A 102 2.07 12.54 8.19
CA THR A 102 2.45 11.57 7.16
C THR A 102 1.40 10.44 7.05
N GLU A 103 0.98 9.87 8.18
CA GLU A 103 -0.08 8.84 8.23
C GLU A 103 -1.37 9.37 7.61
N SER A 104 -1.84 10.54 8.05
CA SER A 104 -3.09 11.15 7.59
C SER A 104 -3.08 11.40 6.09
N LYS A 105 -1.90 11.60 5.49
CA LYS A 105 -1.73 11.87 4.07
C LYS A 105 -1.59 10.61 3.22
N TYR A 106 -0.99 9.54 3.75
CA TYR A 106 -0.55 8.41 2.92
C TYR A 106 -1.03 7.02 3.40
N ALA A 107 -1.40 6.86 4.67
CA ALA A 107 -1.88 5.58 5.20
C ALA A 107 -3.39 5.40 5.05
N MET A 108 -4.14 6.49 4.87
CA MET A 108 -5.56 6.45 4.54
C MET A 108 -5.76 6.67 3.05
N PHE A 109 -6.49 5.77 2.38
CA PHE A 109 -6.82 5.89 0.97
C PHE A 109 -8.32 5.73 0.76
N ASP A 110 -8.92 6.74 0.12
CA ASP A 110 -10.28 6.71 -0.40
C ASP A 110 -10.28 7.49 -1.72
N LEU A 111 -10.61 6.81 -2.80
CA LEU A 111 -10.62 7.35 -4.15
C LEU A 111 -12.04 7.31 -4.70
N ALA A 112 -12.65 8.50 -4.77
CA ALA A 112 -13.95 8.67 -5.39
C ALA A 112 -13.98 8.21 -6.86
N LYS A 113 -15.17 7.82 -7.32
CA LYS A 113 -15.43 7.57 -8.75
C LYS A 113 -15.05 8.79 -9.61
N GLY A 114 -14.51 8.55 -10.79
CA GLY A 114 -14.11 9.61 -11.71
C GLY A 114 -12.71 10.19 -11.46
N ALA A 115 -11.97 9.69 -10.46
CA ALA A 115 -10.66 10.23 -10.06
C ALA A 115 -9.50 9.26 -10.35
N LYS A 116 -8.27 9.77 -10.20
CA LYS A 116 -7.04 8.97 -10.19
C LYS A 116 -6.29 9.22 -8.89
N GLY A 117 -5.55 8.23 -8.43
CA GLY A 117 -4.77 8.35 -7.19
C GLY A 117 -3.73 7.25 -7.05
N THR A 118 -2.94 7.35 -5.98
CA THR A 118 -1.98 6.31 -5.59
C THR A 118 -2.29 5.89 -4.16
N ALA A 119 -2.57 4.61 -3.97
CA ALA A 119 -2.66 4.01 -2.63
C ALA A 119 -1.29 3.47 -2.23
N ILE A 120 -0.98 3.45 -0.93
CA ILE A 120 0.21 2.78 -0.40
C ILE A 120 -0.22 1.54 0.38
N VAL A 121 0.18 0.37 -0.13
CA VAL A 121 -0.05 -0.91 0.55
C VAL A 121 1.25 -1.36 1.19
N ALA A 122 1.20 -1.87 2.42
CA ALA A 122 2.38 -2.32 3.16
C ALA A 122 2.44 -3.84 3.29
N PHE A 123 3.64 -4.39 3.29
CA PHE A 123 3.93 -5.78 3.67
C PHE A 123 4.99 -5.80 4.78
N PRO A 124 4.91 -6.75 5.73
CA PRO A 124 5.88 -6.85 6.84
C PRO A 124 7.27 -7.28 6.36
N SER A 125 7.38 -7.83 5.16
CA SER A 125 8.64 -8.27 4.57
C SER A 125 8.62 -8.16 3.04
N PRO A 126 9.79 -8.11 2.38
CA PRO A 126 9.86 -8.04 0.93
C PRO A 126 9.20 -9.25 0.25
N VAL A 127 8.29 -8.96 -0.67
CA VAL A 127 7.64 -10.00 -1.50
C VAL A 127 8.58 -10.39 -2.65
N THR A 128 9.36 -11.44 -2.44
CA THR A 128 10.42 -11.87 -3.38
C THR A 128 9.94 -12.83 -4.48
N SER A 129 8.79 -13.48 -4.27
CA SER A 129 8.17 -14.35 -5.27
C SER A 129 6.64 -14.27 -5.21
N ALA A 130 6.01 -14.40 -6.37
CA ALA A 130 4.55 -14.45 -6.48
C ALA A 130 4.16 -15.46 -7.55
N TRP A 131 3.22 -16.31 -7.18
CA TRP A 131 2.51 -17.25 -8.06
C TRP A 131 1.12 -16.70 -8.40
N ARG A 132 0.37 -16.25 -7.39
CA ARG A 132 -0.95 -15.64 -7.52
C ARG A 132 -1.04 -14.39 -6.65
N VAL A 133 -1.73 -13.37 -7.14
CA VAL A 133 -1.93 -12.11 -6.43
C VAL A 133 -3.40 -11.75 -6.52
N THR A 134 -4.04 -11.52 -5.38
CA THR A 134 -5.39 -10.98 -5.31
C THR A 134 -5.38 -9.61 -4.64
N VAL A 135 -6.34 -8.78 -5.03
CA VAL A 135 -6.50 -7.41 -4.56
C VAL A 135 -7.94 -7.24 -4.12
N MET A 136 -8.15 -6.46 -3.05
CA MET A 136 -9.48 -6.06 -2.57
C MET A 136 -9.65 -4.55 -2.77
N PRO A 137 -10.10 -4.07 -3.95
CA PRO A 137 -10.05 -2.64 -4.30
C PRO A 137 -11.06 -1.77 -3.56
N ALA A 138 -12.20 -2.34 -3.15
CA ALA A 138 -13.35 -1.61 -2.60
C ALA A 138 -13.88 -2.19 -1.27
N GLY A 139 -13.03 -2.87 -0.50
CA GLY A 139 -13.39 -3.50 0.77
C GLY A 139 -13.14 -5.01 0.79
N GLY A 140 -13.25 -5.60 1.98
CA GLY A 140 -12.82 -7.00 2.23
C GLY A 140 -13.61 -8.11 1.54
N PHE A 141 -14.63 -7.79 0.74
CA PHE A 141 -15.46 -8.76 0.02
C PHE A 141 -15.32 -8.66 -1.50
N ASP A 142 -14.63 -7.64 -2.00
CA ASP A 142 -14.52 -7.34 -3.43
C ASP A 142 -13.18 -7.81 -3.99
N GLU A 143 -12.89 -9.11 -3.84
CA GLU A 143 -11.63 -9.69 -4.31
C GLU A 143 -11.60 -9.82 -5.84
N VAL A 144 -10.50 -9.36 -6.46
CA VAL A 144 -10.16 -9.61 -7.87
C VAL A 144 -8.73 -10.12 -8.00
N GLU A 145 -8.48 -10.89 -9.07
CA GLU A 145 -7.13 -11.36 -9.37
C GLU A 145 -6.33 -10.28 -10.12
N ALA A 146 -5.09 -10.04 -9.69
CA ALA A 146 -4.14 -9.23 -10.43
C ALA A 146 -3.30 -10.11 -11.35
N THR A 147 -3.01 -9.62 -12.55
CA THR A 147 -2.24 -10.32 -13.57
C THR A 147 -0.88 -9.66 -13.78
N ALA A 148 0.15 -10.47 -13.99
CA ALA A 148 1.48 -9.94 -14.26
C ALA A 148 1.62 -9.51 -15.73
N THR A 149 2.17 -8.31 -15.95
CA THR A 149 2.50 -7.74 -17.27
C THR A 149 3.99 -7.50 -17.46
#